data_AF-A0A661ZL92-F1
#
_entry.id   AF-A0A661ZL92-F1
#
_cell.length_a   1.000
_cell.length_b   1.000
_cell.length_c   1.000
_cell.angle_alpha   90.00
_cell.angle_beta   90.00
_cell.angle_gamma   90.00
#
_symmetry.space_group_name_H-M   'P 1'
#
loop_
_entity.id
_entity.type
_entity.pdbx_description
1 polymer ?
#
loop_
_entity_poly.entity_id
_entity_poly.type
_entity_poly.pdbx_seq_one_letter_code
_entity_poly.pdbx_strand_id
1 'polypeptide(L)'
;MSSPTFHILNVTSHLKKSTIKYKVMPNRIFSLERNDETVSSFYTLNDLVFMINKRLNHENQITVNFIKENYSDLIKNVDNIEVIDENSDFKTIWGPKGNMRIPKERKLRPLVANHYELVLYNIFIRVVGAENVQVQYQINGEGNHFDFMIDYNGKKYLIEFDGIGHFQTNRYGETVHPLEQLNNFNNHDFQLIIWPYWIQRCEKNLRVVLGEETNGLGAVWGSTYFFNDFPWKDSNDIIRKLNAQFNIERNGDVGYIYGPDENRNYPEHPFIESKILDNKKRNAPWTIEKFIPKGTSNDIEERNYWLPDRLKIN
;
A
#
# COMPACT_ATOMS: atom_id res chain seq x y z
N MET A 1 -21.65 70.53 33.49
CA MET A 1 -21.78 69.26 32.76
C MET A 1 -21.21 69.48 31.37
N SER A 2 -20.00 68.98 31.15
CA SER A 2 -19.24 69.17 29.91
C SER A 2 -18.26 67.99 29.82
N SER A 3 -18.49 67.11 28.85
CA SER A 3 -17.69 65.90 28.61
C SER A 3 -16.29 66.27 28.08
N PRO A 4 -15.22 65.59 28.53
CA PRO A 4 -13.89 65.78 27.95
C PRO A 4 -13.73 64.96 26.67
N THR A 5 -13.33 65.65 25.62
CA THR A 5 -12.86 65.15 24.34
C THR A 5 -11.51 64.46 24.52
N PHE A 6 -11.35 63.23 24.02
CA PHE A 6 -10.03 62.61 23.84
C PHE A 6 -9.85 62.13 22.41
N HIS A 7 -8.69 62.50 21.86
CA HIS A 7 -8.22 62.26 20.51
C HIS A 7 -8.03 60.77 20.22
N ILE A 8 -8.68 60.26 19.17
CA ILE A 8 -8.35 58.97 18.57
C ILE A 8 -7.28 59.24 17.50
N LEU A 9 -6.04 58.85 17.79
CA LEU A 9 -4.99 58.74 16.79
C LEU A 9 -5.26 57.50 15.93
N ASN A 10 -5.43 57.74 14.63
CA ASN A 10 -5.48 56.71 13.59
C ASN A 10 -4.17 55.92 13.57
N VAL A 11 -4.24 54.64 13.97
CA VAL A 11 -3.27 53.64 13.52
C VAL A 11 -3.96 52.83 12.43
N THR A 12 -3.66 53.21 11.19
CA THR A 12 -3.90 52.37 10.01
C THR A 12 -3.08 51.09 10.14
N SER A 13 -3.73 49.98 10.51
CA SER A 13 -3.22 48.64 10.24
C SER A 13 -4.11 47.99 9.18
N HIS A 14 -3.45 47.50 8.14
CA HIS A 14 -4.07 46.89 6.97
C HIS A 14 -4.99 45.73 7.36
N LEU A 15 -6.28 45.89 7.11
CA LEU A 15 -7.22 44.79 6.91
C LEU A 15 -6.81 44.01 5.66
N LYS A 16 -5.90 43.03 5.82
CA LYS A 16 -5.85 41.90 4.89
C LYS A 16 -7.03 41.00 5.24
N LYS A 17 -7.98 40.94 4.30
CA LYS A 17 -9.07 39.97 4.26
C LYS A 17 -8.56 38.59 4.64
N SER A 18 -8.91 38.17 5.85
CA SER A 18 -8.73 36.82 6.37
C SER A 18 -9.78 35.91 5.74
N THR A 19 -9.46 35.34 4.60
CA THR A 19 -10.14 34.14 4.09
C THR A 19 -9.22 33.57 3.02
N ILE A 20 -8.39 32.59 3.39
CA ILE A 20 -8.67 31.18 3.05
C ILE A 20 -8.09 30.31 4.16
N LYS A 21 -8.95 29.70 4.99
CA LYS A 21 -8.57 28.54 5.79
C LYS A 21 -8.59 27.33 4.85
N TYR A 22 -7.45 26.96 4.30
CA TYR A 22 -7.27 25.58 3.87
C TYR A 22 -6.77 24.78 5.08
N LYS A 23 -7.65 23.97 5.67
CA LYS A 23 -7.23 22.85 6.52
C LYS A 23 -6.92 21.70 5.55
N VAL A 24 -5.76 21.74 4.90
CA VAL A 24 -5.27 20.64 4.03
C VAL A 24 -4.81 19.50 4.95
N MET A 25 -5.25 18.28 4.65
CA MET A 25 -5.18 17.07 5.48
C MET A 25 -3.75 16.46 5.62
N PRO A 26 -3.50 15.65 6.68
CA PRO A 26 -2.24 14.92 6.92
C PRO A 26 -2.03 13.77 5.92
N ASN A 27 -1.68 14.10 4.67
CA ASN A 27 -1.73 13.22 3.49
C ASN A 27 -0.51 12.28 3.32
N ARG A 28 0.17 11.91 4.40
CA ARG A 28 1.38 11.07 4.34
C ARG A 28 1.35 9.91 5.33
N ILE A 29 0.21 9.61 5.94
CA ILE A 29 0.14 8.60 7.00
C ILE A 29 -0.95 7.60 6.65
N PHE A 30 -0.60 6.32 6.70
CA PHE A 30 -1.53 5.22 6.55
C PHE A 30 -2.44 5.15 7.79
N SER A 31 -3.73 4.96 7.56
CA SER A 31 -4.72 4.68 8.59
C SER A 31 -5.40 3.36 8.27
N LEU A 32 -5.42 2.44 9.25
CA LEU A 32 -6.12 1.18 9.04
C LEU A 32 -7.64 1.40 8.95
N GLU A 33 -8.19 2.40 9.62
CA GLU A 33 -9.64 2.70 9.55
C GLU A 33 -10.06 3.36 8.25
N ARG A 34 -9.15 4.05 7.56
CA ARG A 34 -9.40 4.77 6.30
C ARG A 34 -8.53 4.23 5.17
N ASN A 35 -8.27 2.92 5.19
CA ASN A 35 -7.29 2.29 4.32
C ASN A 35 -7.65 2.35 2.82
N ASP A 36 -8.92 2.61 2.46
CA ASP A 36 -9.34 2.89 1.08
C ASP A 36 -8.85 4.27 0.59
N GLU A 37 -8.77 5.24 1.51
CA GLU A 37 -8.47 6.65 1.23
C GLU A 37 -7.00 7.02 1.47
N THR A 38 -6.29 6.27 2.32
CA THR A 38 -4.92 6.57 2.75
C THR A 38 -3.93 5.52 2.26
N VAL A 39 -2.89 5.96 1.55
CA VAL A 39 -1.76 5.11 1.18
C VAL A 39 -0.46 5.78 1.63
N SER A 40 0.31 5.06 2.44
CA SER A 40 1.63 5.51 2.89
C SER A 40 2.48 4.36 3.42
N SER A 41 3.79 4.60 3.53
CA SER A 41 4.71 3.77 4.32
C SER A 41 4.79 4.20 5.79
N PHE A 42 4.19 5.33 6.17
CA PHE A 42 4.20 5.82 7.56
C PHE A 42 2.95 5.35 8.30
N TYR A 43 3.13 4.63 9.40
CA TYR A 43 2.06 4.10 10.23
C TYR A 43 2.03 4.83 11.56
N THR A 44 0.84 5.20 12.04
CA THR A 44 0.71 5.70 13.41
C THR A 44 1.09 4.61 14.42
N LEU A 45 1.59 5.03 15.60
CA LEU A 45 1.88 4.08 16.67
C LEU A 45 0.61 3.32 17.11
N ASN A 46 -0.56 3.95 17.04
CA ASN A 46 -1.83 3.33 17.39
C ASN A 46 -2.24 2.23 16.40
N ASP A 47 -2.18 2.50 15.08
CA ASP A 47 -2.48 1.49 14.06
C ASP A 47 -1.53 0.31 14.19
N LEU A 48 -0.23 0.58 14.40
CA LEU A 48 0.77 -0.47 14.58
C LEU A 48 0.44 -1.34 15.79
N VAL A 49 0.23 -0.74 16.97
CA VAL A 49 -0.16 -1.47 18.20
C VAL A 49 -1.43 -2.28 17.99
N PHE A 50 -2.44 -1.70 17.36
CA PHE A 50 -3.70 -2.38 17.08
C PHE A 50 -3.48 -3.62 16.21
N MET A 51 -2.80 -3.46 15.08
CA MET A 51 -2.55 -4.54 14.13
C MET A 51 -1.80 -5.71 14.78
N ILE A 52 -0.82 -5.38 15.63
CA ILE A 52 -0.03 -6.36 16.37
C ILE A 52 -0.90 -7.08 17.40
N ASN A 53 -1.61 -6.33 18.24
CA ASN A 53 -2.38 -6.88 19.36
C ASN A 53 -3.49 -7.83 18.87
N LYS A 54 -4.00 -7.69 17.65
CA LYS A 54 -4.93 -8.64 17.03
C LYS A 54 -4.35 -10.04 16.80
N ARG A 55 -3.02 -10.20 16.85
CA ARG A 55 -2.32 -11.50 16.76
C ARG A 55 -1.77 -11.96 18.10
N LEU A 56 -1.78 -11.11 19.12
CA LEU A 56 -1.30 -11.44 20.45
C LEU A 56 -2.44 -12.05 21.26
N ASN A 57 -2.14 -13.09 22.02
CA ASN A 57 -3.01 -13.49 23.13
C ASN A 57 -3.18 -12.31 24.08
N HIS A 58 -4.32 -12.23 24.77
CA HIS A 58 -4.67 -11.11 25.66
C HIS A 58 -3.58 -10.76 26.69
N GLU A 59 -2.82 -11.75 27.16
CA GLU A 59 -1.74 -11.60 28.15
C GLU A 59 -0.47 -10.93 27.59
N ASN A 60 -0.36 -10.81 26.27
CA ASN A 60 0.86 -10.39 25.58
C ASN A 60 0.75 -9.03 24.90
N GLN A 61 -0.37 -8.33 25.03
CA GLN A 61 -0.64 -7.06 24.36
C GLN A 61 0.47 -6.04 24.64
N ILE A 62 0.86 -5.31 23.59
CA ILE A 62 1.79 -4.19 23.65
C ILE A 62 1.02 -2.87 23.67
N THR A 63 1.70 -1.80 24.09
CA THR A 63 1.14 -0.45 24.16
C THR A 63 2.00 0.52 23.33
N VAL A 64 1.47 1.71 23.08
CA VAL A 64 2.25 2.79 22.45
C VAL A 64 3.48 3.13 23.30
N ASN A 65 3.34 3.16 24.63
CA ASN A 65 4.46 3.44 25.54
C ASN A 65 5.56 2.39 25.41
N PHE A 66 5.19 1.11 25.27
CA PHE A 66 6.18 0.05 25.00
C PHE A 66 6.98 0.34 23.73
N ILE A 67 6.33 0.80 22.65
CA ILE A 67 7.03 1.16 21.42
C ILE A 67 7.96 2.36 21.65
N LYS A 68 7.49 3.40 22.34
CA LYS A 68 8.29 4.60 22.65
C LYS A 68 9.53 4.29 23.49
N GLU A 69 9.39 3.44 24.50
CA GLU A 69 10.48 3.08 25.41
C GLU A 69 11.54 2.21 24.75
N ASN A 70 11.16 1.36 23.80
CA ASN A 70 12.05 0.35 23.22
C ASN A 70 12.52 0.66 21.79
N TYR A 71 11.82 1.54 21.07
CA TYR A 71 12.06 1.87 19.66
C TYR A 71 11.99 3.37 19.39
N SER A 72 12.33 4.22 20.37
CA SER A 72 12.34 5.68 20.21
C SER A 72 13.08 6.14 18.95
N ASP A 73 14.19 5.47 18.61
CA ASP A 73 15.06 5.84 17.49
C ASP A 73 14.42 5.58 16.12
N LEU A 74 13.34 4.79 16.08
CA LEU A 74 12.58 4.48 14.87
C LEU A 74 11.34 5.37 14.71
N ILE A 75 11.00 6.16 15.73
CA ILE A 75 9.86 7.05 15.72
C ILE A 75 10.23 8.33 14.99
N LYS A 76 9.50 8.62 13.92
CA LYS A 76 9.60 9.85 13.14
C LYS A 76 8.42 10.75 13.47
N ASN A 77 8.59 12.05 13.32
CA ASN A 77 7.49 13.00 13.39
C ASN A 77 7.16 13.49 11.97
N VAL A 78 5.93 13.19 11.52
CA VAL A 78 5.41 13.63 10.23
C VAL A 78 4.12 14.39 10.49
N ASP A 79 4.05 15.65 10.09
CA ASP A 79 2.90 16.53 10.29
C ASP A 79 2.41 16.61 11.75
N ASN A 80 3.36 16.65 12.70
CA ASN A 80 3.13 16.62 14.16
C ASN A 80 2.54 15.31 14.69
N ILE A 81 2.61 14.21 13.91
CA ILE A 81 2.16 12.88 14.30
C ILE A 81 3.38 11.95 14.40
N GLU A 82 3.47 11.20 15.50
CA GLU A 82 4.48 10.17 15.68
C GLU A 82 4.14 8.94 14.83
N VAL A 83 5.07 8.55 13.99
CA VAL A 83 4.92 7.47 13.02
C VAL A 83 6.16 6.59 12.95
N ILE A 84 6.00 5.39 12.40
CA ILE A 84 7.09 4.50 12.00
C ILE A 84 7.03 4.31 10.48
N ASP A 85 8.20 4.29 9.84
CA ASP A 85 8.33 4.09 8.39
C ASP A 85 8.61 2.63 8.04
N GLU A 86 7.68 2.00 7.32
CA GLU A 86 7.74 0.63 6.84
C GLU A 86 9.03 0.34 6.04
N ASN A 87 9.55 1.31 5.30
CA ASN A 87 10.68 1.10 4.41
C ASN A 87 12.04 0.98 5.13
N SER A 88 12.25 1.72 6.21
CA SER A 88 13.54 1.75 6.91
C SER A 88 13.56 0.91 8.18
N ASP A 89 12.42 0.80 8.88
CA ASP A 89 12.43 0.47 10.30
C ASP A 89 11.80 -0.88 10.61
N PHE A 90 11.03 -1.45 9.67
CA PHE A 90 10.27 -2.68 9.93
C PHE A 90 11.16 -3.92 10.06
N LYS A 91 12.26 -4.03 9.31
CA LYS A 91 13.24 -5.11 9.50
C LYS A 91 13.93 -5.03 10.86
N THR A 92 14.06 -3.82 11.42
CA THR A 92 14.70 -3.55 12.72
C THR A 92 13.76 -3.88 13.88
N ILE A 93 12.45 -3.75 13.68
CA ILE A 93 11.46 -4.16 14.68
C ILE A 93 11.15 -5.65 14.53
N TRP A 94 10.96 -6.17 13.31
CA TRP A 94 10.28 -7.46 13.05
C TRP A 94 11.08 -8.50 12.24
N GLY A 95 12.27 -8.16 11.74
CA GLY A 95 13.08 -9.13 10.99
C GLY A 95 13.70 -10.22 11.90
N PRO A 96 14.38 -11.22 11.33
CA PRO A 96 15.15 -12.22 12.10
C PRO A 96 16.25 -11.60 12.98
N LYS A 97 16.66 -10.37 12.64
CA LYS A 97 17.61 -9.53 13.39
C LYS A 97 16.91 -8.40 14.15
N GLY A 98 15.59 -8.32 14.06
CA GLY A 98 14.80 -7.29 14.71
C GLY A 98 14.86 -7.44 16.23
N ASN A 99 15.15 -6.35 16.91
CA ASN A 99 15.33 -6.33 18.37
C ASN A 99 14.00 -6.26 19.13
N MET A 100 12.85 -6.43 18.46
CA MET A 100 11.62 -6.82 19.13
C MET A 100 11.74 -8.27 19.60
N ARG A 101 12.59 -8.41 20.64
CA ARG A 101 12.46 -9.41 21.69
C ARG A 101 11.12 -9.16 22.34
N ILE A 102 10.05 -9.55 21.66
CA ILE A 102 8.87 -10.04 22.34
C ILE A 102 9.44 -10.99 23.40
N PRO A 103 9.22 -10.73 24.71
CA PRO A 103 9.86 -11.45 25.79
C PRO A 103 9.89 -12.95 25.49
N LYS A 104 11.01 -13.66 25.73
CA LYS A 104 11.19 -15.07 25.32
C LYS A 104 10.06 -16.00 25.80
N GLU A 105 9.34 -15.60 26.85
CA GLU A 105 8.15 -16.27 27.39
C GLU A 105 6.90 -16.16 26.48
N ARG A 106 6.89 -15.19 25.57
CA ARG A 106 5.78 -14.81 24.68
C ARG A 106 6.09 -15.20 23.23
N LYS A 107 6.50 -16.46 23.00
CA LYS A 107 6.79 -16.98 21.66
C LYS A 107 5.61 -16.69 20.72
N LEU A 108 5.73 -15.65 19.91
CA LEU A 108 4.96 -15.58 18.69
C LEU A 108 5.50 -16.72 17.82
N ARG A 109 4.68 -17.72 17.56
CA ARG A 109 4.83 -18.36 16.25
C ARG A 109 4.64 -17.22 15.26
N PRO A 110 5.57 -16.97 14.33
CA PRO A 110 5.34 -15.96 13.29
C PRO A 110 4.22 -16.51 12.41
N LEU A 111 2.98 -16.25 12.82
CA LEU A 111 1.78 -16.64 12.09
C LEU A 111 1.62 -15.77 10.83
N VAL A 112 2.51 -14.80 10.61
CA VAL A 112 2.58 -13.89 9.47
C VAL A 112 4.06 -13.62 9.22
N ALA A 113 4.54 -13.83 7.99
CA ALA A 113 5.96 -13.77 7.68
C ALA A 113 6.46 -12.33 7.43
N ASN A 114 5.56 -11.40 7.08
CA ASN A 114 5.93 -10.01 6.79
C ASN A 114 4.85 -8.96 7.16
N HIS A 115 5.21 -7.67 7.12
CA HIS A 115 4.31 -6.55 7.45
C HIS A 115 3.12 -6.39 6.50
N TYR A 116 3.32 -6.64 5.21
CA TYR A 116 2.25 -6.52 4.21
C TYR A 116 1.13 -7.51 4.52
N GLU A 117 1.50 -8.75 4.81
CA GLU A 117 0.58 -9.77 5.28
C GLU A 117 -0.08 -9.36 6.62
N LEU A 118 0.60 -8.67 7.54
CA LEU A 118 0.00 -8.20 8.80
C LEU A 118 -1.10 -7.15 8.54
N VAL A 119 -0.84 -6.22 7.62
CA VAL A 119 -1.83 -5.23 7.19
C VAL A 119 -3.02 -5.92 6.51
N LEU A 120 -2.75 -6.83 5.57
CA LEU A 120 -3.79 -7.60 4.87
C LEU A 120 -4.63 -8.43 5.83
N TYR A 121 -4.02 -9.15 6.77
CA TYR A 121 -4.75 -9.88 7.81
C TYR A 121 -5.72 -8.97 8.56
N ASN A 122 -5.27 -7.79 8.99
CA ASN A 122 -6.10 -6.85 9.72
C ASN A 122 -7.25 -6.28 8.88
N ILE A 123 -7.03 -6.10 7.58
CA ILE A 123 -8.09 -5.75 6.62
C ILE A 123 -9.08 -6.91 6.49
N PHE A 124 -8.59 -8.13 6.30
CA PHE A 124 -9.42 -9.31 6.07
C PHE A 124 -10.35 -9.58 7.24
N ILE A 125 -9.84 -9.58 8.49
CA ILE A 125 -10.68 -9.77 9.67
C ILE A 125 -11.71 -8.66 9.87
N ARG A 126 -11.45 -7.43 9.39
CA ARG A 126 -12.41 -6.32 9.47
C ARG A 126 -13.54 -6.50 8.47
N VAL A 127 -13.25 -7.02 7.28
CA VAL A 127 -14.24 -7.22 6.23
C VAL A 127 -15.06 -8.50 6.47
N VAL A 128 -14.40 -9.63 6.77
CA VAL A 128 -15.04 -10.95 6.80
C VAL A 128 -15.14 -11.58 8.19
N GLY A 129 -14.54 -10.99 9.23
CA GLY A 129 -14.46 -11.59 10.56
C GLY A 129 -13.25 -12.50 10.74
N ALA A 130 -12.77 -12.65 11.98
CA ALA A 130 -11.52 -13.36 12.27
C ALA A 130 -11.65 -14.89 12.11
N GLU A 131 -12.84 -15.42 12.38
CA GLU A 131 -13.22 -16.81 12.23
C GLU A 131 -13.16 -17.31 10.78
N ASN A 132 -13.23 -16.38 9.83
CA ASN A 132 -13.27 -16.63 8.40
C ASN A 132 -11.91 -16.47 7.72
N VAL A 133 -10.83 -16.21 8.47
CA VAL A 133 -9.49 -16.01 7.94
C VAL A 133 -8.52 -17.03 8.53
N GLN A 134 -7.94 -17.87 7.68
CA GLN A 134 -6.82 -18.74 8.01
C GLN A 134 -5.54 -18.17 7.41
N VAL A 135 -4.44 -18.26 8.14
CA VAL A 135 -3.13 -17.73 7.70
C VAL A 135 -2.16 -18.87 7.53
N GLN A 136 -1.26 -18.76 6.55
CA GLN A 136 -0.33 -19.82 6.17
C GLN A 136 -1.10 -21.10 5.86
N TYR A 137 -2.06 -20.99 4.95
CA TYR A 137 -2.90 -22.12 4.57
C TYR A 137 -2.12 -23.06 3.65
N GLN A 138 -2.24 -24.36 3.93
CA GLN A 138 -1.76 -25.40 3.02
C GLN A 138 -2.94 -26.25 2.61
N ILE A 139 -3.11 -26.47 1.31
CA ILE A 139 -4.11 -27.42 0.82
C ILE A 139 -3.66 -28.82 1.23
N ASN A 140 -4.51 -29.56 1.94
CA ASN A 140 -4.20 -30.90 2.41
C ASN A 140 -3.77 -31.82 1.26
N GLY A 141 -2.60 -32.44 1.38
CA GLY A 141 -2.07 -33.38 0.38
C GLY A 141 -1.41 -32.73 -0.84
N GLU A 142 -1.47 -31.39 -0.95
CA GLU A 142 -0.74 -30.63 -1.97
C GLU A 142 0.44 -29.88 -1.32
N GLY A 143 1.54 -29.75 -2.05
CA GLY A 143 2.71 -28.99 -1.62
C GLY A 143 2.52 -27.47 -1.68
N ASN A 144 1.33 -27.00 -2.06
CA ASN A 144 1.03 -25.60 -2.30
C ASN A 144 0.71 -24.89 -0.98
N HIS A 145 1.50 -23.87 -0.67
CA HIS A 145 1.30 -22.98 0.46
C HIS A 145 0.78 -21.64 -0.03
N PHE A 146 -0.14 -21.05 0.74
CA PHE A 146 -0.70 -19.73 0.48
C PHE A 146 -0.67 -18.90 1.75
N ASP A 147 -0.44 -17.59 1.61
CA ASP A 147 -0.42 -16.67 2.75
C ASP A 147 -1.76 -16.67 3.51
N PHE A 148 -2.89 -16.71 2.81
CA PHE A 148 -4.22 -16.69 3.43
C PHE A 148 -5.22 -17.63 2.75
N MET A 149 -6.19 -18.08 3.55
CA MET A 149 -7.47 -18.59 3.06
C MET A 149 -8.61 -17.82 3.72
N ILE A 150 -9.53 -17.30 2.91
CA ILE A 150 -10.74 -16.62 3.36
C ILE A 150 -11.95 -17.48 3.01
N ASP A 151 -12.80 -17.76 3.99
CA ASP A 151 -14.14 -18.34 3.78
C ASP A 151 -15.18 -17.22 3.81
N TYR A 152 -15.90 -17.01 2.72
CA TYR A 152 -16.91 -15.97 2.64
C TYR A 152 -18.14 -16.45 1.87
N ASN A 153 -19.29 -16.48 2.54
CA ASN A 153 -20.57 -16.93 1.99
C ASN A 153 -20.47 -18.32 1.32
N GLY A 154 -19.69 -19.24 1.91
CA GLY A 154 -19.50 -20.60 1.42
C GLY A 154 -18.55 -20.74 0.23
N LYS A 155 -17.90 -19.65 -0.18
CA LYS A 155 -16.80 -19.65 -1.17
C LYS A 155 -15.47 -19.49 -0.44
N LYS A 156 -14.45 -20.21 -0.92
CA LYS A 156 -13.10 -20.12 -0.36
C LYS A 156 -12.16 -19.42 -1.33
N TYR A 157 -11.40 -18.46 -0.80
CA TYR A 157 -10.43 -17.69 -1.56
C TYR A 157 -9.05 -17.98 -0.99
N LEU A 158 -8.11 -18.40 -1.84
CA LEU A 158 -6.71 -18.51 -1.48
C LEU A 158 -6.01 -17.24 -1.95
N ILE A 159 -5.30 -16.57 -1.05
CA ILE A 159 -4.65 -15.30 -1.35
C ILE A 159 -3.15 -15.46 -1.11
N GLU A 160 -2.38 -15.13 -2.14
CA GLU A 160 -0.91 -15.02 -2.08
C GLU A 160 -0.50 -13.56 -2.25
N PHE A 161 0.31 -13.02 -1.34
CA PHE A 161 0.83 -11.67 -1.48
C PHE A 161 2.18 -11.68 -2.21
N ASP A 162 2.16 -11.23 -3.46
CA ASP A 162 3.37 -11.08 -4.26
C ASP A 162 4.03 -9.70 -4.02
N GLY A 163 4.97 -9.68 -3.08
CA GLY A 163 5.82 -8.51 -2.84
C GLY A 163 6.75 -8.19 -4.02
N ILE A 164 7.41 -7.03 -3.99
CA ILE A 164 8.33 -6.57 -5.06
C ILE A 164 9.38 -7.64 -5.45
N GLY A 165 9.87 -8.42 -4.48
CA GLY A 165 10.87 -9.47 -4.72
C GLY A 165 10.40 -10.57 -5.69
N HIS A 166 9.09 -10.81 -5.78
CA HIS A 166 8.48 -11.75 -6.72
C HIS A 166 8.48 -11.24 -8.15
N PHE A 167 8.79 -9.96 -8.37
CA PHE A 167 8.87 -9.33 -9.69
C PHE A 167 10.29 -8.92 -10.07
N GLN A 168 11.30 -9.22 -9.23
CA GLN A 168 12.71 -8.85 -9.45
C GLN A 168 13.53 -10.03 -9.93
N THR A 169 14.61 -9.76 -10.69
CA THR A 169 15.68 -10.75 -10.88
C THR A 169 16.35 -11.00 -9.53
N ASN A 170 16.18 -12.20 -8.99
CA ASN A 170 16.79 -12.55 -7.73
C ASN A 170 18.26 -12.98 -7.95
N ARG A 171 19.10 -12.90 -6.91
CA ARG A 171 20.52 -13.30 -6.99
C ARG A 171 20.74 -14.80 -7.19
N TYR A 172 19.68 -15.60 -7.08
CA TYR A 172 19.70 -17.06 -7.05
C TYR A 172 19.15 -17.71 -8.32
N GLY A 173 18.68 -16.93 -9.30
CA GLY A 173 18.16 -17.44 -10.58
C GLY A 173 17.02 -16.60 -11.15
N GLU A 174 16.39 -17.15 -12.18
CA GLU A 174 15.16 -16.61 -12.74
C GLU A 174 14.03 -16.76 -11.72
N THR A 175 13.26 -15.70 -11.56
CA THR A 175 12.07 -15.71 -10.71
C THR A 175 10.95 -16.44 -11.46
N VAL A 176 10.20 -17.29 -10.75
CA VAL A 176 9.07 -18.05 -11.30
C VAL A 176 8.11 -17.08 -11.96
N HIS A 177 7.55 -17.48 -13.11
CA HIS A 177 6.62 -16.63 -13.83
C HIS A 177 5.37 -16.37 -12.97
N PRO A 178 4.94 -15.11 -12.71
CA PRO A 178 3.87 -14.81 -11.76
C PRO A 178 2.52 -15.49 -12.10
N LEU A 179 2.25 -15.69 -13.39
CA LEU A 179 1.05 -16.40 -13.85
C LEU A 179 1.16 -17.93 -13.79
N GLU A 180 2.33 -18.50 -13.50
CA GLU A 180 2.49 -19.96 -13.49
C GLU A 180 1.59 -20.60 -12.42
N GLN A 181 1.57 -20.04 -11.21
CA GLN A 181 0.70 -20.53 -10.16
C GLN A 181 -0.78 -20.39 -10.55
N LEU A 182 -1.17 -19.23 -11.10
CA LEU A 182 -2.54 -18.99 -11.54
C LEU A 182 -2.98 -19.94 -12.67
N ASN A 183 -2.13 -20.17 -13.66
CA ASN A 183 -2.43 -21.01 -14.82
C ASN A 183 -2.45 -22.51 -14.46
N ASN A 184 -1.63 -22.93 -13.51
CA ASN A 184 -1.55 -24.32 -13.06
C ASN A 184 -2.52 -24.66 -11.93
N PHE A 185 -3.17 -23.64 -11.34
CA PHE A 185 -4.13 -23.85 -10.26
C PHE A 185 -5.43 -24.45 -10.80
N ASN A 186 -5.66 -25.72 -10.47
CA ASN A 186 -6.81 -26.49 -10.94
C ASN A 186 -7.63 -27.09 -9.79
N ASN A 187 -8.02 -26.25 -8.84
CA ASN A 187 -8.90 -26.65 -7.74
C ASN A 187 -10.19 -25.84 -7.78
N HIS A 188 -11.31 -26.49 -8.03
CA HIS A 188 -12.62 -25.84 -8.17
C HIS A 188 -13.27 -25.42 -6.85
N ASP A 189 -12.75 -25.89 -5.71
CA ASP A 189 -13.26 -25.53 -4.38
C ASP A 189 -12.75 -24.17 -3.91
N PHE A 190 -11.75 -23.62 -4.60
CA PHE A 190 -11.06 -22.40 -4.22
C PHE A 190 -10.93 -21.45 -5.40
N GLN A 191 -10.97 -20.16 -5.10
CA GLN A 191 -10.56 -19.10 -6.03
C GLN A 191 -9.17 -18.60 -5.62
N LEU A 192 -8.18 -18.79 -6.49
CA LEU A 192 -6.83 -18.26 -6.26
C LEU A 192 -6.76 -16.77 -6.64
N ILE A 193 -6.25 -15.96 -5.72
CA ILE A 193 -6.02 -14.53 -5.85
C ILE A 193 -4.54 -14.26 -5.61
N ILE A 194 -3.89 -13.68 -6.61
CA ILE A 194 -2.54 -13.16 -6.43
C ILE A 194 -2.68 -11.66 -6.15
N TRP A 195 -2.17 -11.21 -5.01
CA TRP A 195 -2.22 -9.81 -4.58
C TRP A 195 -0.86 -9.15 -4.79
N PRO A 196 -0.57 -8.60 -5.97
CA PRO A 196 0.73 -8.02 -6.23
C PRO A 196 0.90 -6.67 -5.52
N TYR A 197 2.14 -6.28 -5.26
CA TYR A 197 2.48 -5.10 -4.45
C TYR A 197 1.92 -3.76 -4.96
N TRP A 198 1.48 -3.66 -6.22
CA TRP A 198 0.85 -2.46 -6.77
C TRP A 198 -0.68 -2.40 -6.57
N ILE A 199 -1.30 -3.46 -6.06
CA ILE A 199 -2.70 -3.44 -5.62
C ILE A 199 -2.74 -2.93 -4.20
N GLN A 200 -3.49 -1.86 -3.97
CA GLN A 200 -3.56 -1.22 -2.66
C GLN A 200 -4.04 -2.22 -1.60
N ARG A 201 -3.38 -2.27 -0.45
CA ARG A 201 -3.83 -3.05 0.71
C ARG A 201 -5.01 -2.32 1.34
N CYS A 202 -6.24 -2.57 0.89
CA CYS A 202 -7.44 -1.93 1.43
C CYS A 202 -8.69 -2.83 1.41
N GLU A 203 -9.71 -2.42 2.17
CA GLU A 203 -10.98 -3.12 2.30
C GLU A 203 -11.71 -3.20 0.96
N LYS A 204 -11.72 -2.11 0.19
CA LYS A 204 -12.36 -2.07 -1.13
C LYS A 204 -11.84 -3.15 -2.08
N ASN A 205 -10.54 -3.38 -2.12
CA ASN A 205 -9.98 -4.43 -2.99
C ASN A 205 -10.38 -5.83 -2.56
N LEU A 206 -10.43 -6.10 -1.25
CA LEU A 206 -10.97 -7.37 -0.78
C LEU A 206 -12.44 -7.49 -1.16
N ARG A 207 -13.25 -6.43 -1.00
CA ARG A 207 -14.66 -6.45 -1.39
C ARG A 207 -14.87 -6.71 -2.88
N VAL A 208 -13.97 -6.25 -3.75
CA VAL A 208 -14.01 -6.61 -5.18
C VAL A 208 -13.75 -8.09 -5.38
N VAL A 209 -12.73 -8.65 -4.74
CA VAL A 209 -12.43 -10.10 -4.79
C VAL A 209 -13.63 -10.93 -4.32
N LEU A 210 -14.35 -10.45 -3.30
CA LEU A 210 -15.55 -11.09 -2.76
C LEU A 210 -16.82 -10.85 -3.60
N GLY A 211 -16.76 -10.00 -4.64
CA GLY A 211 -17.88 -9.66 -5.51
C GLY A 211 -18.89 -8.68 -4.92
N GLU A 212 -18.52 -7.95 -3.88
CA GLU A 212 -19.36 -6.93 -3.23
C GLU A 212 -19.17 -5.52 -3.81
N GLU A 213 -18.00 -5.29 -4.40
CA GLU A 213 -17.64 -4.04 -5.06
C GLU A 213 -17.27 -4.32 -6.51
N THR A 214 -17.54 -3.36 -7.39
CA THR A 214 -17.25 -3.57 -8.81
C THR A 214 -15.81 -3.26 -9.14
N ASN A 215 -15.21 -2.26 -8.50
CA ASN A 215 -13.94 -1.72 -8.96
C ASN A 215 -12.95 -1.55 -7.82
N GLY A 216 -11.73 -2.03 -8.03
CA GLY A 216 -10.65 -1.92 -7.08
C GLY A 216 -9.82 -0.66 -7.25
N LEU A 217 -8.72 -0.64 -6.50
CA LEU A 217 -7.78 0.44 -6.29
C LEU A 217 -6.36 -0.08 -6.44
N GLY A 218 -5.54 0.55 -7.27
CA GLY A 218 -4.10 0.31 -7.22
C GLY A 218 -3.36 1.46 -6.53
N ALA A 219 -2.15 1.16 -6.07
CA ALA A 219 -1.22 2.14 -5.56
C ALA A 219 0.22 1.61 -5.64
N VAL A 220 1.00 2.12 -6.60
CA VAL A 220 2.46 1.90 -6.65
C VAL A 220 3.14 2.90 -5.71
N TRP A 221 2.89 2.82 -4.39
CA TRP A 221 3.50 3.74 -3.42
C TRP A 221 4.75 3.13 -2.78
N GLY A 222 5.84 3.90 -2.70
CA GLY A 222 7.03 3.54 -1.94
C GLY A 222 8.03 2.61 -2.64
N SER A 223 7.78 2.22 -3.89
CA SER A 223 8.70 1.41 -4.69
C SER A 223 9.57 2.28 -5.61
N THR A 224 10.82 1.88 -5.84
CA THR A 224 11.64 2.39 -6.96
C THR A 224 11.67 1.42 -8.14
N TYR A 225 10.89 0.35 -8.05
CA TYR A 225 10.78 -0.73 -9.01
C TYR A 225 9.41 -0.63 -9.70
N PHE A 226 9.45 -0.38 -11.01
CA PHE A 226 8.27 -0.13 -11.84
C PHE A 226 8.13 -1.21 -12.92
N PHE A 227 7.03 -1.17 -13.67
CA PHE A 227 6.61 -2.27 -14.54
C PHE A 227 7.61 -2.64 -15.63
N ASN A 228 8.40 -1.71 -16.16
CA ASN A 228 9.44 -2.04 -17.15
C ASN A 228 10.68 -2.69 -16.53
N ASP A 229 10.83 -2.58 -15.20
CA ASP A 229 11.96 -3.21 -14.52
C ASP A 229 11.77 -4.73 -14.41
N PHE A 230 10.54 -5.25 -14.59
CA PHE A 230 10.20 -6.67 -14.46
C PHE A 230 10.98 -7.52 -15.48
N PRO A 231 11.44 -8.73 -15.12
CA PRO A 231 12.29 -9.53 -16.01
C PRO A 231 11.59 -10.08 -17.26
N TRP A 232 10.27 -10.27 -17.22
CA TRP A 232 9.53 -10.97 -18.27
C TRP A 232 9.19 -10.08 -19.48
N LYS A 233 9.25 -10.66 -20.68
CA LYS A 233 8.98 -9.92 -21.92
C LYS A 233 7.51 -9.57 -22.11
N ASP A 234 6.63 -10.36 -21.50
CA ASP A 234 5.17 -10.27 -21.49
C ASP A 234 4.63 -9.61 -20.22
N SER A 235 5.43 -8.74 -19.58
CA SER A 235 5.02 -8.00 -18.36
C SER A 235 3.68 -7.28 -18.50
N ASN A 236 3.34 -6.76 -19.69
CA ASN A 236 2.03 -6.20 -20.00
C ASN A 236 0.88 -7.20 -19.71
N ASP A 237 0.97 -8.42 -20.26
CA ASP A 237 -0.05 -9.47 -20.06
C ASP A 237 -0.14 -9.91 -18.60
N ILE A 238 1.01 -10.06 -17.94
CA ILE A 238 1.07 -10.37 -16.50
C ILE A 238 0.30 -9.33 -15.70
N ILE A 239 0.59 -8.05 -15.88
CA ILE A 239 -0.02 -6.99 -15.10
C ILE A 239 -1.53 -6.91 -15.38
N ARG A 240 -1.95 -6.97 -16.65
CA ARG A 240 -3.37 -6.94 -17.01
C ARG A 240 -4.16 -8.09 -16.39
N LYS A 241 -3.63 -9.32 -16.43
CA LYS A 241 -4.28 -10.49 -15.82
C LYS A 241 -4.41 -10.38 -14.30
N LEU A 242 -3.37 -9.90 -13.62
CA LEU A 242 -3.41 -9.68 -12.18
C LEU A 242 -4.37 -8.53 -11.81
N ASN A 243 -4.36 -7.43 -12.57
CA ASN A 243 -5.28 -6.32 -12.40
C ASN A 243 -6.75 -6.74 -12.54
N ALA A 244 -7.05 -7.67 -13.44
CA ALA A 244 -8.41 -8.16 -13.69
C ALA A 244 -9.03 -8.82 -12.45
N GLN A 245 -8.24 -9.43 -11.55
CA GLN A 245 -8.74 -10.03 -10.30
C GLN A 245 -9.35 -8.98 -9.34
N PHE A 246 -8.97 -7.72 -9.50
CA PHE A 246 -9.41 -6.58 -8.68
C PHE A 246 -10.19 -5.54 -9.49
N ASN A 247 -10.42 -5.78 -10.78
CA ASN A 247 -11.09 -4.87 -11.71
C ASN A 247 -10.67 -3.39 -11.54
N ILE A 248 -9.36 -3.13 -11.59
CA ILE A 248 -8.81 -1.77 -11.36
C ILE A 248 -8.65 -0.94 -12.64
N GLU A 249 -8.77 -1.57 -13.81
CA GLU A 249 -8.65 -0.91 -15.11
C GLU A 249 -9.99 -0.25 -15.45
N ARG A 250 -10.02 1.07 -15.67
CA ARG A 250 -11.25 1.83 -15.89
C ARG A 250 -11.09 2.82 -17.02
N ASN A 251 -12.11 2.94 -17.87
CA ASN A 251 -12.18 3.96 -18.94
C ASN A 251 -10.94 3.99 -19.86
N GLY A 252 -10.26 2.87 -20.05
CA GLY A 252 -9.04 2.81 -20.85
C GLY A 252 -7.81 3.43 -20.17
N ASP A 253 -7.78 3.50 -18.84
CA ASP A 253 -6.61 3.87 -18.04
C ASP A 253 -6.46 2.88 -16.86
N VAL A 254 -5.24 2.73 -16.32
CA VAL A 254 -5.07 1.92 -15.11
C VAL A 254 -5.22 2.74 -13.83
N GLY A 255 -6.13 2.30 -12.96
CA GLY A 255 -6.39 2.94 -11.67
C GLY A 255 -5.26 2.85 -10.64
N TYR A 256 -4.08 2.28 -10.97
CA TYR A 256 -2.97 2.08 -10.02
C TYR A 256 -1.94 3.21 -9.97
N ILE A 257 -1.95 4.11 -10.96
CA ILE A 257 -0.83 5.03 -11.15
C ILE A 257 -1.25 6.39 -10.64
N TYR A 258 -2.14 7.17 -11.27
CA TYR A 258 -2.44 8.53 -10.80
C TYR A 258 -3.79 9.06 -11.30
N GLY A 259 -4.81 8.18 -11.43
CA GLY A 259 -6.12 8.57 -11.95
C GLY A 259 -6.87 9.52 -11.01
N PRO A 260 -7.51 10.59 -11.51
CA PRO A 260 -8.30 11.50 -10.72
C PRO A 260 -9.70 10.93 -10.52
N ASP A 261 -9.90 9.94 -9.63
CA ASP A 261 -11.25 9.76 -9.08
C ASP A 261 -11.32 8.93 -7.80
N GLU A 262 -12.38 9.23 -7.03
CA GLU A 262 -12.79 8.72 -5.71
C GLU A 262 -12.33 9.50 -4.46
N ASN A 263 -12.22 10.84 -4.46
CA ASN A 263 -11.89 11.61 -3.23
C ASN A 263 -10.62 11.12 -2.48
N ARG A 264 -9.79 10.28 -3.12
CA ARG A 264 -8.65 9.64 -2.48
C ARG A 264 -7.53 10.66 -2.33
N ASN A 265 -6.94 10.72 -1.15
CA ASN A 265 -5.84 11.64 -0.86
C ASN A 265 -4.51 11.00 -1.30
N TYR A 266 -4.25 10.96 -2.61
CA TYR A 266 -2.94 10.56 -3.12
C TYR A 266 -1.98 11.75 -3.13
N PRO A 267 -0.92 11.75 -2.30
CA PRO A 267 0.29 12.42 -2.75
C PRO A 267 0.72 11.79 -4.09
N GLU A 268 1.08 12.61 -5.08
CA GLU A 268 1.77 12.10 -6.27
C GLU A 268 3.01 11.34 -5.82
N HIS A 269 3.35 10.23 -6.51
CA HIS A 269 4.51 9.45 -6.13
C HIS A 269 5.73 10.38 -6.12
N PRO A 270 6.48 10.48 -5.01
CA PRO A 270 7.62 11.40 -4.88
C PRO A 270 8.66 11.25 -6.00
N PHE A 271 8.62 10.11 -6.68
CA PHE A 271 9.48 9.74 -7.79
C PHE A 271 9.19 10.56 -9.07
N ILE A 272 7.93 10.82 -9.41
CA ILE A 272 7.57 11.57 -10.63
C ILE A 272 8.05 13.00 -10.53
N GLU A 273 7.70 13.69 -9.45
CA GLU A 273 8.13 15.08 -9.23
C GLU A 273 9.65 15.17 -9.13
N SER A 274 10.29 14.37 -8.27
CA SER A 274 11.72 14.54 -7.96
C SER A 274 12.70 13.93 -8.97
N LYS A 275 12.26 13.02 -9.85
CA LYS A 275 13.17 12.31 -10.79
C LYS A 275 12.83 12.49 -12.26
N ILE A 276 11.57 12.74 -12.60
CA ILE A 276 11.13 12.84 -14.00
C ILE A 276 10.84 14.30 -14.36
N LEU A 277 10.07 15.00 -13.53
CA LEU A 277 9.66 16.38 -13.81
C LEU A 277 10.73 17.42 -13.43
N ASP A 278 11.47 17.24 -12.33
CA ASP A 278 12.45 18.24 -11.86
C ASP A 278 13.68 18.39 -12.78
N ASN A 279 13.88 17.53 -13.79
CA ASN A 279 14.78 17.68 -14.97
C ASN A 279 16.21 18.30 -14.79
N LYS A 280 16.69 18.54 -13.56
CA LYS A 280 17.99 19.15 -13.25
C LYS A 280 19.16 18.18 -13.38
N LYS A 281 18.89 16.94 -13.77
CA LYS A 281 19.91 15.95 -14.11
C LYS A 281 19.60 15.40 -15.50
N ARG A 282 20.12 16.07 -16.53
CA ARG A 282 20.09 15.65 -17.96
C ARG A 282 20.68 14.24 -18.24
N ASN A 283 21.16 13.54 -17.20
CA ASN A 283 21.67 12.16 -17.23
C ASN A 283 20.95 11.25 -16.21
N ALA A 284 19.72 11.57 -15.80
CA ALA A 284 18.97 10.71 -14.89
C ALA A 284 18.61 9.38 -15.61
N PRO A 285 18.89 8.21 -15.02
CA PRO A 285 18.57 6.89 -15.61
C PRO A 285 17.06 6.57 -15.59
N TRP A 286 16.21 7.59 -15.49
CA TRP A 286 14.80 7.48 -15.20
C TRP A 286 14.00 8.19 -16.29
N THR A 287 13.39 7.42 -17.17
CA THR A 287 12.54 7.87 -18.28
C THR A 287 11.09 7.43 -18.05
N ILE A 288 10.15 8.02 -18.78
CA ILE A 288 8.73 7.60 -18.80
C ILE A 288 8.58 6.10 -19.13
N GLU A 289 9.54 5.52 -19.87
CA GLU A 289 9.56 4.10 -20.21
C GLU A 289 9.52 3.19 -19.00
N LYS A 290 9.93 3.64 -17.80
CA LYS A 290 9.89 2.78 -16.61
C LYS A 290 8.49 2.36 -16.18
N PHE A 291 7.48 3.19 -16.47
CA PHE A 291 6.08 2.88 -16.17
C PHE A 291 5.43 2.02 -17.24
N ILE A 292 6.01 1.95 -18.45
CA ILE A 292 5.46 1.20 -19.56
C ILE A 292 6.01 -0.24 -19.51
N PRO A 293 5.17 -1.26 -19.25
CA PRO A 293 5.63 -2.63 -19.15
C PRO A 293 6.25 -3.14 -20.45
N LYS A 294 7.14 -4.13 -20.35
CA LYS A 294 7.60 -4.89 -21.51
C LYS A 294 6.42 -5.61 -22.18
N GLY A 295 6.46 -5.68 -23.50
CA GLY A 295 5.36 -6.26 -24.30
C GLY A 295 4.21 -5.29 -24.57
N THR A 296 4.30 -4.04 -24.10
CA THR A 296 3.40 -2.97 -24.52
C THR A 296 3.66 -2.63 -25.99
N SER A 297 2.59 -2.45 -26.77
CA SER A 297 2.73 -2.06 -28.17
C SER A 297 3.33 -0.65 -28.31
N ASN A 298 3.84 -0.32 -29.50
CA ASN A 298 4.34 1.03 -29.78
C ASN A 298 3.23 2.03 -30.13
N ASP A 299 1.96 1.59 -30.10
CA ASP A 299 0.83 2.48 -30.29
C ASP A 299 0.74 3.53 -29.17
N ILE A 300 0.38 4.76 -29.55
CA ILE A 300 0.39 5.91 -28.63
C ILE A 300 -0.68 5.78 -27.55
N GLU A 301 -1.86 5.26 -27.88
CA GLU A 301 -2.97 5.07 -26.94
C GLU A 301 -2.58 4.00 -25.94
N GLU A 302 -2.05 2.86 -26.42
CA GLU A 302 -1.59 1.77 -25.57
C GLU A 302 -0.42 2.17 -24.67
N ARG A 303 0.44 3.09 -25.08
CA ARG A 303 1.51 3.62 -24.22
C ARG A 303 0.99 4.61 -23.19
N ASN A 304 0.07 5.49 -23.59
CA ASN A 304 -0.55 6.49 -22.72
C ASN A 304 -1.41 5.86 -21.61
N TYR A 305 -1.98 4.68 -21.87
CA TYR A 305 -2.68 3.85 -20.88
C TYR A 305 -1.89 3.62 -19.58
N TRP A 306 -0.56 3.50 -19.68
CA TRP A 306 0.34 3.23 -18.55
C TRP A 306 0.83 4.48 -17.84
N LEU A 307 0.53 5.68 -18.36
CA LEU A 307 1.12 6.93 -17.93
C LEU A 307 0.12 7.81 -17.17
N PRO A 308 0.55 8.54 -16.13
CA PRO A 308 -0.25 9.62 -15.58
C PRO A 308 -0.59 10.65 -16.66
N ASP A 309 -1.72 11.33 -16.52
CA ASP A 309 -2.15 12.39 -17.45
C ASP A 309 -1.06 13.42 -17.76
N ARG A 310 -0.25 13.80 -16.75
CA ARG A 310 0.84 14.76 -16.91
C ARG A 310 2.06 14.24 -17.69
N LEU A 311 2.17 12.92 -17.85
CA LEU A 311 3.24 12.27 -18.60
C LEU A 311 2.76 11.65 -19.91
N LYS A 312 1.45 11.77 -20.25
CA LYS A 312 0.92 11.31 -21.53
C LYS A 312 1.67 11.98 -22.69
N ILE A 313 2.00 11.17 -23.69
CA ILE A 313 2.74 11.55 -24.89
C ILE A 313 1.74 12.14 -25.90
N ASN A 314 2.08 13.30 -26.48
CA ASN A 314 1.27 14.01 -27.48
C ASN A 314 1.65 13.64 -28.91
#